data_AF-A0AAW0L695-F1
#
_entry.id   AF-A0AAW0L695-F1
#
_cell.length_a   1.000
_cell.length_b   1.000
_cell.length_c   1.000
_cell.angle_alpha   90.00
_cell.angle_beta   90.00
_cell.angle_gamma   90.00
#
_symmetry.space_group_name_H-M   'P 1'
#
loop_
_entity.id
_entity.type
_entity.pdbx_description
1 polymer ?
#
loop_
_entity_poly.entity_id
_entity_poly.type
_entity_poly.pdbx_seq_one_letter_code
_entity_poly.pdbx_strand_id
1 'polypeptide(L)'
;MSGPQCCSNPPTLNPNAGAGHVEQLGGLNTYVSGSPNSKLAILLISDVYGYEAPNLRLSEYVCGFSCITSLSLLLKDKGFEEAKPVIEAVKSKGVSAVGAAGFCWGAKVVVELAKVEFIQAAVLCHPSFVTLDDIKGVKVPIAVLGAENDHLSPPPLLKQFEEALAAKPEVDCFVKIFPKVAHGWTVRYSVEDVAAVKSAEEAHQNLLEWFAKYVK
;
A
#
# COMPACT_ATOMS: atom_id res chain seq x y z
N MET A 1 -20.16 -4.79 2.21
CA MET A 1 -19.61 -4.22 3.47
C MET A 1 -18.26 -4.83 3.77
N SER A 2 -17.34 -4.13 4.43
CA SER A 2 -16.07 -4.70 4.93
C SER A 2 -16.36 -5.88 5.87
N GLY A 3 -15.65 -7.00 5.73
CA GLY A 3 -15.80 -8.14 6.64
C GLY A 3 -15.28 -7.83 8.04
N PRO A 4 -15.60 -8.64 9.08
CA PRO A 4 -15.22 -8.38 10.47
C PRO A 4 -13.70 -8.26 10.67
N GLN A 5 -12.90 -9.03 9.92
CA GLN A 5 -11.44 -8.95 9.98
C GLN A 5 -10.88 -7.65 9.39
N CYS A 6 -11.53 -7.07 8.37
CA CYS A 6 -11.17 -5.75 7.85
C CYS A 6 -11.34 -4.64 8.91
N CYS A 7 -12.25 -4.81 9.87
CA CYS A 7 -12.54 -3.83 10.92
C CYS A 7 -11.99 -4.22 12.30
N SER A 8 -11.12 -5.24 12.35
CA SER A 8 -10.48 -5.67 13.59
C SER A 8 -9.30 -4.77 13.95
N ASN A 9 -9.08 -4.60 15.26
CA ASN A 9 -8.06 -3.71 15.86
C ASN A 9 -8.09 -2.30 15.28
N PRO A 10 -9.20 -1.53 15.45
CA PRO A 10 -9.25 -0.15 14.99
C PRO A 10 -8.12 0.67 15.63
N PRO A 11 -7.34 1.42 14.84
CA PRO A 11 -6.35 2.32 15.40
C PRO A 11 -7.02 3.53 16.08
N THR A 12 -6.36 4.11 17.07
CA THR A 12 -6.73 5.43 17.57
C THR A 12 -6.42 6.47 16.49
N LEU A 13 -7.46 7.07 15.89
CA LEU A 13 -7.29 8.06 14.84
C LEU A 13 -6.70 9.36 15.40
N ASN A 14 -5.73 9.92 14.67
CA ASN A 14 -5.12 11.20 15.03
C ASN A 14 -4.87 12.04 13.76
N PRO A 15 -5.73 13.04 13.47
CA PRO A 15 -5.57 13.89 12.29
C PRO A 15 -4.33 14.78 12.36
N ASN A 16 -3.73 14.96 13.55
CA ASN A 16 -2.53 15.76 13.79
C ASN A 16 -1.24 14.91 13.80
N ALA A 17 -1.32 13.60 13.52
CA ALA A 17 -0.14 12.75 13.42
C ALA A 17 0.62 12.96 12.09
N GLY A 18 1.93 12.73 12.09
CA GLY A 18 2.80 12.87 10.91
C GLY A 18 3.36 14.28 10.70
N ALA A 19 4.26 14.43 9.72
CA ALA A 19 4.98 15.68 9.45
C ALA A 19 4.46 16.45 8.21
N GLY A 20 3.48 15.89 7.51
CA GLY A 20 2.88 16.42 6.30
C GLY A 20 1.65 17.29 6.53
N HIS A 21 0.93 17.56 5.45
CA HIS A 21 -0.31 18.35 5.45
C HIS A 21 -1.36 17.72 4.55
N VAL A 22 -2.63 18.06 4.76
CA VAL A 22 -3.71 17.66 3.85
C VAL A 22 -3.87 18.72 2.77
N GLU A 23 -3.93 18.29 1.52
CA GLU A 23 -4.25 19.13 0.37
C GLU A 23 -5.21 18.40 -0.58
N GLN A 24 -5.82 19.13 -1.52
CA GLN A 24 -6.64 18.51 -2.56
C GLN A 24 -5.78 18.13 -3.76
N LEU A 25 -5.77 16.83 -4.08
CA LEU A 25 -5.17 16.28 -5.29
C LEU A 25 -6.24 15.46 -6.00
N GLY A 26 -6.42 15.67 -7.31
CA GLY A 26 -7.43 14.93 -8.07
C GLY A 26 -8.88 15.08 -7.55
N GLY A 27 -9.18 16.15 -6.82
CA GLY A 27 -10.48 16.38 -6.16
C GLY A 27 -10.67 15.62 -4.84
N LEU A 28 -9.61 15.01 -4.30
CA LEU A 28 -9.65 14.24 -3.06
C LEU A 28 -8.71 14.84 -2.01
N ASN A 29 -9.17 14.79 -0.76
CA ASN A 29 -8.31 15.10 0.39
C ASN A 29 -7.21 14.04 0.47
N THR A 30 -5.99 14.49 0.23
CA THR A 30 -4.80 13.66 0.21
C THR A 30 -3.84 14.22 1.23
N TYR A 31 -3.38 13.37 2.14
CA TYR A 31 -2.31 13.74 3.03
C TYR A 31 -0.98 13.60 2.29
N VAL A 32 -0.17 14.65 2.28
CA VAL A 32 1.08 14.74 1.53
C VAL A 32 2.22 15.07 2.49
N SER A 33 3.32 14.33 2.38
CA SER A 33 4.55 14.56 3.14
C SER A 33 5.78 14.41 2.25
N GLY A 34 6.90 14.99 2.68
CA GLY A 34 8.16 14.99 1.95
C GLY A 34 8.50 16.32 1.25
N SER A 35 9.57 16.33 0.46
CA SER A 35 10.01 17.48 -0.33
C SER A 35 9.13 17.73 -1.57
N PRO A 36 8.63 18.96 -1.78
CA PRO A 36 7.87 19.31 -2.98
C PRO A 36 8.69 19.24 -4.27
N ASN A 37 10.03 19.17 -4.18
CA ASN A 37 10.93 19.08 -5.32
C ASN A 37 11.27 17.63 -5.72
N SER A 38 10.63 16.64 -5.10
CA SER A 38 10.86 15.22 -5.42
C SER A 38 10.54 14.91 -6.89
N LYS A 39 11.36 14.05 -7.50
CA LYS A 39 11.02 13.41 -8.78
C LYS A 39 10.31 12.07 -8.62
N LEU A 40 10.34 11.52 -7.42
CA LEU A 40 9.76 10.22 -7.09
C LEU A 40 8.64 10.41 -6.08
N ALA A 41 7.53 9.70 -6.25
CA ALA A 41 6.46 9.64 -5.26
C ALA A 41 6.02 8.21 -4.97
N ILE A 42 5.52 8.00 -3.77
CA ILE A 42 4.85 6.77 -3.35
C ILE A 42 3.42 7.13 -2.95
N LEU A 43 2.45 6.49 -3.61
CA LEU A 43 1.03 6.57 -3.26
C LEU A 43 0.67 5.45 -2.29
N LEU A 44 0.29 5.82 -1.07
CA LEU A 44 -0.25 4.91 -0.06
C LEU A 44 -1.78 4.93 -0.12
N ILE A 45 -2.36 3.77 -0.41
CA ILE A 45 -3.81 3.61 -0.45
C ILE A 45 -4.23 2.89 0.82
N SER A 46 -4.89 3.67 1.68
CA SER A 46 -5.26 3.29 3.04
C SER A 46 -6.18 2.07 3.12
N ASP A 47 -6.26 1.52 4.32
CA ASP A 47 -7.26 0.52 4.66
C ASP A 47 -8.61 1.18 5.04
N VAL A 48 -9.49 0.46 5.74
CA VAL A 48 -10.83 0.97 6.08
C VAL A 48 -10.82 2.20 7.02
N TYR A 49 -9.67 2.55 7.62
CA TYR A 49 -9.55 3.63 8.60
C TYR A 49 -8.97 4.92 8.01
N GLY A 50 -8.61 4.92 6.73
CA GLY A 50 -8.13 6.12 6.06
C GLY A 50 -6.73 6.56 6.52
N TYR A 51 -6.33 7.75 6.09
CA TYR A 51 -5.02 8.32 6.45
C TYR A 51 -4.92 8.79 7.91
N GLU A 52 -6.03 8.85 8.65
CA GLU A 52 -6.03 9.30 10.05
C GLU A 52 -5.52 8.21 11.00
N ALA A 53 -5.38 6.98 10.50
CA ALA A 53 -4.65 5.91 11.16
C ALA A 53 -3.17 6.30 11.27
N PRO A 54 -2.63 6.52 12.48
CA PRO A 54 -1.32 7.13 12.67
C PRO A 54 -0.19 6.29 12.07
N ASN A 55 -0.28 4.95 12.12
CA ASN A 55 0.78 4.09 11.61
C ASN A 55 0.95 4.14 10.08
N LEU A 56 -0.11 4.50 9.34
CA LEU A 56 0.00 4.74 7.91
C LEU A 56 0.84 5.99 7.64
N ARG A 57 0.71 7.01 8.49
CA ARG A 57 1.56 8.22 8.49
C ARG A 57 2.94 7.96 9.10
N LEU A 58 3.09 7.04 10.05
CA LEU A 58 4.40 6.72 10.63
C LEU A 58 5.34 5.98 9.65
N SER A 59 4.82 5.42 8.55
CA SER A 59 5.64 4.98 7.42
C SER A 59 6.41 6.12 6.72
N GLU A 60 6.15 7.38 7.09
CA GLU A 60 6.90 8.58 6.65
C GLU A 60 8.37 8.57 7.09
N TYR A 61 8.68 8.02 8.27
CA TYR A 61 10.02 8.18 8.88
C TYR A 61 11.11 7.30 8.27
N VAL A 62 10.74 6.35 7.41
CA VAL A 62 11.66 5.32 6.91
C VAL A 62 12.05 5.55 5.44
N CYS A 63 11.37 6.48 4.77
CA CYS A 63 11.49 6.72 3.34
C CYS A 63 12.37 7.96 3.08
N GLY A 64 13.61 7.78 2.62
CA GLY A 64 14.34 8.83 1.90
C GLY A 64 13.67 9.27 0.58
N PHE A 65 12.44 8.81 0.31
CA PHE A 65 11.62 9.18 -0.85
C PHE A 65 10.85 10.45 -0.54
N SER A 66 10.99 11.44 -1.40
CA SER A 66 10.65 12.79 -1.02
C SER A 66 9.18 13.16 -1.28
N CYS A 67 8.28 12.25 -1.64
CA CYS A 67 6.83 12.57 -1.69
C CYS A 67 5.99 11.32 -1.38
N ILE A 68 5.35 11.29 -0.21
CA ILE A 68 4.38 10.26 0.17
C ILE A 68 3.00 10.89 0.13
N THR A 69 2.10 10.27 -0.62
CA THR A 69 0.69 10.70 -0.70
C THR A 69 -0.17 9.61 -0.11
N SER A 70 -0.96 9.92 0.93
CA SER A 70 -1.90 8.97 1.54
C SER A 70 -3.32 9.37 1.17
N LEU A 71 -4.00 8.46 0.46
CA LEU A 71 -5.33 8.68 -0.07
C LEU A 71 -6.37 7.95 0.78
N SER A 72 -7.36 8.70 1.25
CA SER A 72 -8.59 8.13 1.81
C SER A 72 -9.59 7.99 0.66
N LEU A 73 -9.80 6.77 0.15
CA LEU A 73 -10.90 6.54 -0.78
C LEU A 73 -12.10 6.08 0.04
N LEU A 74 -13.18 6.85 -0.04
CA LEU A 74 -14.41 6.55 0.69
C LEU A 74 -15.27 5.48 -0.01
N LEU A 75 -14.92 5.09 -1.25
CA LEU A 75 -15.69 4.14 -2.04
C LEU A 75 -14.79 3.06 -2.66
N LYS A 76 -14.89 1.84 -2.13
CA LYS A 76 -14.15 0.65 -2.61
C LYS A 76 -14.30 0.41 -4.12
N ASP A 77 -15.46 0.72 -4.68
CA ASP A 77 -15.79 0.43 -6.07
C ASP A 77 -15.29 1.50 -7.07
N LYS A 78 -14.85 2.67 -6.56
CA LYS A 78 -14.34 3.77 -7.40
C LYS A 78 -12.85 4.02 -7.21
N GLY A 79 -12.21 3.30 -6.28
CA GLY A 79 -10.84 3.58 -5.87
C GLY A 79 -9.81 3.62 -7.00
N PHE A 80 -9.95 2.73 -7.98
CA PHE A 80 -9.10 2.71 -9.18
C PHE A 80 -9.26 3.97 -10.04
N GLU A 81 -10.49 4.42 -10.28
CA GLU A 81 -10.76 5.63 -11.07
C GLU A 81 -10.37 6.89 -10.31
N GLU A 82 -10.58 6.91 -9.00
CA GLU A 82 -10.24 8.03 -8.11
C GLU A 82 -8.74 8.19 -7.89
N ALA A 83 -7.94 7.11 -7.97
CA ALA A 83 -6.49 7.18 -7.84
C ALA A 83 -5.82 7.84 -9.06
N LYS A 84 -6.39 7.74 -10.27
CA LYS A 84 -5.76 8.27 -11.49
C LYS A 84 -5.59 9.80 -11.45
N PRO A 85 -6.64 10.61 -11.15
CA PRO A 85 -6.48 12.06 -11.02
C PRO A 85 -5.48 12.48 -9.93
N VAL A 86 -5.34 11.70 -8.86
CA VAL A 86 -4.36 11.97 -7.80
C VAL A 86 -2.94 11.78 -8.32
N ILE A 87 -2.67 10.68 -9.01
CA ILE A 87 -1.37 10.39 -9.63
C ILE A 87 -1.02 11.45 -10.68
N GLU A 88 -1.97 11.86 -11.51
CA GLU A 88 -1.75 12.93 -12.50
C GLU A 88 -1.50 14.29 -11.83
N ALA A 89 -2.22 14.62 -10.74
CA ALA A 89 -1.95 15.82 -9.96
C ALA A 89 -0.53 15.80 -9.36
N VAL A 90 -0.09 14.65 -8.82
CA VAL A 90 1.29 14.47 -8.32
C VAL A 90 2.32 14.64 -9.45
N LYS A 91 2.09 14.04 -10.63
CA LYS A 91 2.98 14.21 -11.79
C LYS A 91 3.07 15.66 -12.26
N SER A 92 1.96 16.40 -12.26
CA SER A 92 1.93 17.82 -12.63
C SER A 92 2.75 18.72 -11.69
N LYS A 93 3.00 18.26 -10.45
CA LYS A 93 3.90 18.93 -9.49
C LYS A 93 5.38 18.60 -9.73
N GLY A 94 5.71 17.89 -10.81
CA GLY A 94 7.09 17.64 -11.24
C GLY A 94 7.63 16.25 -10.90
N VAL A 95 6.79 15.35 -10.38
CA VAL A 95 7.11 13.93 -10.16
C VAL A 95 7.12 13.19 -11.50
N SER A 96 8.20 12.46 -11.78
CA SER A 96 8.36 11.63 -12.99
C SER A 96 8.04 10.16 -12.76
N ALA A 97 8.10 9.69 -11.51
CA ALA A 97 7.96 8.29 -11.14
C ALA A 97 7.03 8.11 -9.95
N VAL A 98 6.09 7.17 -10.05
CA VAL A 98 5.14 6.87 -8.97
C VAL A 98 5.12 5.38 -8.69
N GLY A 99 5.46 4.98 -7.47
CA GLY A 99 5.11 3.66 -6.92
C GLY A 99 3.80 3.73 -6.13
N ALA A 100 3.15 2.60 -5.88
CA ALA A 100 1.99 2.57 -4.99
C ALA A 100 1.97 1.37 -4.06
N ALA A 101 1.61 1.61 -2.80
CA ALA A 101 1.38 0.57 -1.80
C ALA A 101 -0.08 0.59 -1.34
N GLY A 102 -0.70 -0.59 -1.29
CA GLY A 102 -2.10 -0.75 -0.92
C GLY A 102 -2.24 -1.60 0.33
N PHE A 103 -3.04 -1.13 1.28
CA PHE A 103 -3.29 -1.81 2.57
C PHE A 103 -4.73 -2.31 2.61
N CYS A 104 -4.95 -3.59 2.98
CA CYS A 104 -6.28 -4.19 3.01
C CYS A 104 -6.97 -4.07 1.63
N TRP A 105 -8.10 -3.36 1.55
CA TRP A 105 -8.82 -3.13 0.30
C TRP A 105 -8.08 -2.18 -0.64
N GLY A 106 -7.18 -1.33 -0.13
CA GLY A 106 -6.30 -0.50 -0.95
C GLY A 106 -5.40 -1.32 -1.88
N ALA A 107 -5.11 -2.58 -1.52
CA ALA A 107 -4.38 -3.51 -2.38
C ALA A 107 -5.14 -3.81 -3.69
N LYS A 108 -6.47 -3.84 -3.66
CA LYS A 108 -7.28 -3.99 -4.88
C LYS A 108 -7.10 -2.79 -5.82
N VAL A 109 -7.00 -1.58 -5.28
CA VAL A 109 -6.75 -0.40 -6.11
C VAL A 109 -5.35 -0.45 -6.73
N VAL A 110 -4.34 -0.79 -5.94
CA VAL A 110 -2.95 -0.86 -6.40
C VAL A 110 -2.76 -1.96 -7.46
N VAL A 111 -3.37 -3.14 -7.29
CA VAL A 111 -3.25 -4.20 -8.31
C VAL A 111 -3.93 -3.80 -9.63
N GLU A 112 -5.04 -3.05 -9.60
CA GLU A 112 -5.66 -2.51 -10.82
C GLU A 112 -4.77 -1.47 -11.52
N LEU A 113 -4.12 -0.59 -10.76
CA LEU A 113 -3.12 0.36 -11.31
C LEU A 113 -1.93 -0.38 -11.94
N ALA A 114 -1.50 -1.47 -11.33
CA ALA A 114 -0.39 -2.31 -11.79
C ALA A 114 -0.70 -3.07 -13.09
N LYS A 115 -1.97 -3.39 -13.36
CA LYS A 115 -2.43 -4.07 -14.60
C LYS A 115 -2.36 -3.16 -15.84
N VAL A 116 -2.43 -1.84 -15.63
CA VAL A 116 -2.47 -0.83 -16.70
C VAL A 116 -1.22 0.06 -16.73
N GLU A 117 -0.16 -0.32 -15.99
CA GLU A 117 1.14 0.38 -15.98
C GLU A 117 1.03 1.86 -15.59
N PHE A 118 0.05 2.20 -14.73
CA PHE A 118 -0.15 3.58 -14.26
C PHE A 118 0.85 3.99 -13.16
N ILE A 119 1.54 3.00 -12.59
CA ILE A 119 2.56 3.09 -11.54
C ILE A 119 3.78 2.25 -11.96
N GLN A 120 4.97 2.58 -11.48
CA GLN A 120 6.21 1.84 -11.80
C GLN A 120 6.40 0.57 -10.96
N ALA A 121 5.86 0.54 -9.75
CA ALA A 121 5.98 -0.61 -8.85
C ALA A 121 4.81 -0.66 -7.86
N ALA A 122 4.44 -1.87 -7.47
CA ALA A 122 3.33 -2.15 -6.57
C ALA A 122 3.79 -2.87 -5.31
N VAL A 123 3.21 -2.53 -4.15
CA VAL A 123 3.33 -3.30 -2.92
C VAL A 123 1.95 -3.55 -2.33
N LEU A 124 1.59 -4.80 -2.09
CA LEU A 124 0.32 -5.19 -1.49
C LEU A 124 0.57 -5.66 -0.06
N CYS A 125 -0.01 -4.97 0.93
CA CYS A 125 0.08 -5.32 2.34
C CYS A 125 -1.26 -5.89 2.81
N HIS A 126 -1.26 -7.12 3.35
CA HIS A 126 -2.46 -7.84 3.80
C HIS A 126 -3.65 -7.68 2.83
N PRO A 127 -3.50 -8.11 1.57
CA PRO A 127 -4.44 -7.74 0.50
C PRO A 127 -5.87 -8.23 0.77
N SER A 128 -6.85 -7.43 0.37
CA SER A 128 -8.28 -7.82 0.36
C SER A 128 -8.88 -7.59 -1.03
N PHE A 129 -9.79 -8.47 -1.43
CA PHE A 129 -10.49 -8.43 -2.73
C PHE A 129 -9.59 -8.59 -3.96
N VAL A 130 -8.31 -8.90 -3.78
CA VAL A 130 -7.39 -9.25 -4.85
C VAL A 130 -7.63 -10.70 -5.25
N THR A 131 -7.85 -10.94 -6.53
CA THR A 131 -8.06 -12.28 -7.09
C THR A 131 -6.81 -12.79 -7.79
N LEU A 132 -6.77 -14.09 -8.07
CA LEU A 132 -5.68 -14.68 -8.86
C LEU A 132 -5.59 -14.07 -10.27
N ASP A 133 -6.72 -13.72 -10.87
CA ASP A 133 -6.75 -13.11 -12.20
C ASP A 133 -6.22 -11.68 -12.19
N ASP A 134 -6.41 -10.95 -11.09
CA ASP A 134 -5.77 -9.64 -10.90
C ASP A 134 -4.25 -9.78 -10.91
N ILE A 135 -3.72 -10.74 -10.15
CA ILE A 135 -2.28 -11.00 -10.06
C ILE A 135 -1.70 -11.43 -11.42
N LYS A 136 -2.39 -12.31 -12.15
CA LYS A 136 -1.99 -12.69 -13.52
C LYS A 136 -1.95 -11.50 -14.47
N GLY A 137 -2.79 -10.49 -14.25
CA GLY A 137 -2.87 -9.29 -15.08
C GLY A 137 -1.77 -8.26 -14.80
N VAL A 138 -1.03 -8.34 -13.69
CA VAL A 138 -0.02 -7.35 -13.29
C VAL A 138 1.10 -7.24 -14.33
N LYS A 139 1.50 -6.02 -14.68
CA LYS A 139 2.55 -5.76 -15.68
C LYS A 139 3.79 -5.06 -15.14
N VAL A 140 3.77 -4.69 -13.86
CA VAL A 140 4.85 -3.92 -13.22
C VAL A 140 5.37 -4.67 -12.00
N PRO A 141 6.63 -4.44 -11.58
CA PRO A 141 7.21 -5.10 -10.41
C PRO A 141 6.31 -5.04 -9.18
N ILE A 142 6.01 -6.20 -8.60
CA ILE A 142 5.06 -6.33 -7.50
C ILE A 142 5.60 -7.11 -6.29
N ALA A 143 5.45 -6.54 -5.10
CA ALA A 143 5.62 -7.25 -3.84
C ALA A 143 4.27 -7.55 -3.18
N VAL A 144 4.09 -8.75 -2.64
CA VAL A 144 2.92 -9.15 -1.85
C VAL A 144 3.38 -9.57 -0.46
N LEU A 145 3.03 -8.77 0.54
CA LEU A 145 3.29 -9.04 1.94
C LEU A 145 1.97 -9.52 2.57
N GLY A 146 1.92 -10.79 2.94
CA GLY A 146 0.75 -11.42 3.54
C GLY A 146 0.97 -11.90 4.98
N ALA A 147 -0.12 -12.13 5.70
CA ALA A 147 -0.12 -12.57 7.10
C ALA A 147 -0.46 -14.07 7.19
N GLU A 148 0.19 -14.78 8.10
CA GLU A 148 -0.15 -16.18 8.41
C GLU A 148 -1.58 -16.32 8.93
N ASN A 149 -2.01 -15.41 9.82
CA ASN A 149 -3.33 -15.42 10.45
C ASN A 149 -4.32 -14.47 9.75
N ASP A 150 -4.37 -14.52 8.41
CA ASP A 150 -5.28 -13.72 7.58
C ASP A 150 -6.28 -14.61 6.84
N HIS A 151 -7.59 -14.35 6.98
CA HIS A 151 -8.62 -15.15 6.31
C HIS A 151 -9.04 -14.53 4.98
N LEU A 152 -8.70 -13.26 4.72
CA LEU A 152 -9.00 -12.56 3.48
C LEU A 152 -7.97 -12.89 2.40
N SER A 153 -6.71 -13.01 2.81
CA SER A 153 -5.62 -13.51 1.96
C SER A 153 -4.83 -14.61 2.67
N PRO A 154 -5.41 -15.81 2.85
CA PRO A 154 -4.77 -16.89 3.58
C PRO A 154 -3.55 -17.44 2.83
N PRO A 155 -2.59 -18.08 3.54
CA PRO A 155 -1.37 -18.61 2.93
C PRO A 155 -1.55 -19.44 1.65
N PRO A 156 -2.58 -20.31 1.50
CA PRO A 156 -2.81 -21.01 0.24
C PRO A 156 -3.09 -20.08 -0.94
N LEU A 157 -3.82 -18.98 -0.74
CA LEU A 157 -4.06 -17.99 -1.79
C LEU A 157 -2.78 -17.23 -2.14
N LEU A 158 -1.99 -16.84 -1.13
CA LEU A 158 -0.72 -16.15 -1.36
C LEU A 158 0.30 -17.02 -2.12
N LYS A 159 0.31 -18.33 -1.86
CA LYS A 159 1.09 -19.29 -2.66
C LYS A 159 0.63 -19.35 -4.12
N GLN A 160 -0.68 -19.32 -4.37
CA GLN A 160 -1.19 -19.21 -5.75
C GLN A 160 -0.75 -17.91 -6.43
N PHE A 161 -0.68 -16.80 -5.68
CA PHE A 161 -0.16 -15.54 -6.21
C PHE A 161 1.32 -15.65 -6.56
N GLU A 162 2.12 -16.25 -5.67
CA GLU A 162 3.55 -16.51 -5.90
C GLU A 162 3.77 -17.37 -7.15
N GLU A 163 3.04 -18.48 -7.29
CA GLU A 163 3.11 -19.35 -8.46
C GLU A 163 2.73 -18.63 -9.76
N ALA A 164 1.65 -17.83 -9.73
CA ALA A 164 1.20 -17.06 -10.89
C ALA A 164 2.18 -15.96 -11.30
N LEU A 165 2.87 -15.33 -10.35
CA LEU A 165 3.90 -14.33 -10.62
C LEU A 165 5.21 -14.99 -11.08
N ALA A 166 5.59 -16.13 -10.50
CA ALA A 166 6.77 -16.89 -10.92
C ALA A 166 6.65 -17.40 -12.37
N ALA A 167 5.42 -17.63 -12.86
CA ALA A 167 5.14 -17.96 -14.25
C ALA A 167 5.32 -16.78 -15.23
N LYS A 168 5.63 -15.57 -14.72
CA LYS A 168 5.80 -14.33 -15.49
C LYS A 168 7.20 -13.75 -15.27
N PRO A 169 8.26 -14.33 -15.87
CA PRO A 169 9.64 -13.91 -15.64
C PRO A 169 9.94 -12.48 -16.09
N GLU A 170 9.07 -11.86 -16.89
CA GLU A 170 9.17 -10.46 -17.31
C GLU A 170 8.73 -9.46 -16.23
N VAL A 171 8.03 -9.92 -15.17
CA VAL A 171 7.59 -9.10 -14.05
C VAL A 171 8.33 -9.54 -12.79
N ASP A 172 9.28 -8.73 -12.32
CA ASP A 172 9.94 -9.00 -11.04
C ASP A 172 8.89 -9.07 -9.91
N CYS A 173 8.98 -10.10 -9.07
CA CYS A 173 8.05 -10.32 -7.98
C CYS A 173 8.72 -10.71 -6.67
N PHE A 174 8.03 -10.44 -5.56
CA PHE A 174 8.42 -10.87 -4.22
C PHE A 174 7.16 -11.18 -3.40
N VAL A 175 7.02 -12.42 -2.91
CA VAL A 175 5.92 -12.80 -2.04
C VAL A 175 6.48 -13.25 -0.70
N LYS A 176 5.94 -12.70 0.39
CA LYS A 176 6.36 -13.05 1.75
C LYS A 176 5.17 -13.19 2.68
N ILE A 177 5.13 -14.31 3.40
CA ILE A 177 4.13 -14.59 4.43
C ILE A 177 4.80 -14.36 5.79
N PHE A 178 4.29 -13.39 6.55
CA PHE A 178 4.79 -13.07 7.88
C PHE A 178 4.13 -13.99 8.92
N PRO A 179 4.91 -14.68 9.77
CA PRO A 179 4.36 -15.57 10.78
C PRO A 179 3.71 -14.79 11.91
N LYS A 180 2.71 -15.40 12.57
CA LYS A 180 2.03 -14.94 13.78
C LYS A 180 1.30 -13.60 13.71
N VAL A 181 1.37 -12.90 12.58
CA VAL A 181 0.66 -11.65 12.37
C VAL A 181 -0.72 -11.89 11.74
N ALA A 182 -1.65 -10.98 12.02
CA ALA A 182 -3.01 -11.01 11.49
C ALA A 182 -3.23 -9.90 10.45
N HIS A 183 -4.37 -9.94 9.77
CA HIS A 183 -4.78 -8.89 8.85
C HIS A 183 -4.63 -7.47 9.47
N GLY A 184 -4.06 -6.54 8.71
CA GLY A 184 -3.82 -5.17 9.17
C GLY A 184 -2.53 -4.96 9.95
N TRP A 185 -1.70 -5.99 10.18
CA TRP A 185 -0.52 -5.88 11.06
C TRP A 185 0.48 -4.79 10.67
N THR A 186 0.54 -4.38 9.40
CA THR A 186 1.47 -3.35 8.95
C THR A 186 1.02 -1.94 9.33
N VAL A 187 -0.24 -1.73 9.72
CA VAL A 187 -0.80 -0.39 10.01
C VAL A 187 -1.69 -0.34 11.26
N ARG A 188 -1.99 -1.48 11.89
CA ARG A 188 -2.86 -1.57 13.08
C ARG A 188 -2.21 -2.23 14.29
N TYR A 189 -0.90 -2.42 14.24
CA TYR A 189 -0.15 -2.96 15.37
C TYR A 189 -0.16 -1.97 16.55
N SER A 190 -0.13 -2.53 17.77
CA SER A 190 0.13 -1.74 18.97
C SER A 190 1.62 -1.39 19.03
N VAL A 191 1.93 -0.12 19.27
CA VAL A 191 3.32 0.35 19.47
C VAL A 191 3.92 -0.13 20.80
N GLU A 192 3.08 -0.60 21.72
CA GLU A 192 3.51 -1.16 23.01
C GLU A 192 3.88 -2.65 22.89
N ASP A 193 3.48 -3.32 21.81
CA ASP A 193 3.84 -4.71 21.54
C ASP A 193 5.11 -4.76 20.67
N VAL A 194 6.25 -5.01 21.31
CA VAL A 194 7.57 -5.08 20.67
C VAL A 194 7.61 -6.10 19.52
N ALA A 195 6.91 -7.23 19.63
CA ALA A 195 6.90 -8.25 18.59
C ALA A 195 6.06 -7.79 17.37
N ALA A 196 4.94 -7.13 17.63
CA ALA A 196 4.11 -6.55 16.58
C ALA A 196 4.84 -5.40 15.86
N VAL A 197 5.51 -4.51 16.61
CA VAL A 197 6.35 -3.43 16.07
C VAL A 197 7.44 -4.00 15.16
N LYS A 198 8.23 -4.96 15.65
CA LYS A 198 9.30 -5.57 14.87
C LYS A 198 8.80 -6.17 13.55
N SER A 199 7.65 -6.86 13.60
CA SER A 199 7.07 -7.49 12.41
C SER A 199 6.52 -6.46 11.41
N ALA A 200 5.97 -5.35 11.90
CA ALA A 200 5.50 -4.24 11.08
C ALA A 200 6.67 -3.48 10.43
N GLU A 201 7.71 -3.16 11.20
CA GLU A 201 8.93 -2.52 10.71
C GLU A 201 9.64 -3.36 9.65
N GLU A 202 9.70 -4.68 9.84
CA GLU A 202 10.23 -5.59 8.82
C GLU A 202 9.40 -5.53 7.53
N ALA A 203 8.07 -5.50 7.62
CA ALA A 203 7.21 -5.35 6.43
C ALA A 203 7.40 -3.98 5.75
N HIS A 204 7.54 -2.90 6.51
CA HIS A 204 7.85 -1.58 5.97
C HIS A 204 9.21 -1.57 5.29
N GLN A 205 10.24 -2.19 5.88
CA GLN A 205 11.56 -2.29 5.26
C GLN A 205 11.50 -3.01 3.90
N ASN A 206 10.78 -4.14 3.80
CA ASN A 206 10.59 -4.84 2.52
C ASN A 206 9.90 -3.95 1.47
N LEU A 207 8.89 -3.19 1.86
CA LEU A 207 8.20 -2.23 0.99
C LEU A 207 9.15 -1.15 0.45
N LEU A 208 10.03 -0.64 1.31
CA LEU A 208 10.97 0.43 0.96
C LEU A 208 12.07 -0.05 0.01
N GLU A 209 12.64 -1.21 0.32
CA GLU A 209 13.63 -1.85 -0.54
C GLU A 209 13.05 -2.13 -1.93
N TRP A 210 11.78 -2.54 -2.00
CA TRP A 210 11.07 -2.71 -3.25
C TRP A 210 10.99 -1.40 -4.04
N PHE A 211 10.49 -0.33 -3.43
CA PHE A 211 10.39 0.96 -4.14
C PHE A 211 11.75 1.55 -4.50
N ALA A 212 12.79 1.39 -3.67
CA ALA A 212 14.15 1.80 -4.01
C ALA A 212 14.74 1.06 -5.21
N LYS A 213 14.33 -0.19 -5.43
CA LYS A 213 14.76 -0.94 -6.59
C LYS A 213 14.10 -0.46 -7.89
N TYR A 214 12.80 -0.17 -7.86
CA TYR A 214 11.99 -0.02 -9.08
C TYR A 214 11.42 1.37 -9.37
N VAL A 215 11.33 2.28 -8.40
CA VAL A 215 10.79 3.63 -8.62
C VAL A 215 11.96 4.59 -8.87
N LYS A 216 12.18 4.96 -10.14
CA LYS A 216 13.33 5.76 -10.60
C LYS A 216 12.93 6.83 -11.61
#